data_AF-E0S7F1-F1
#
_entry.id   AF-E0S7F1-F1
#
_cell.length_a   1.000
_cell.length_b   1.000
_cell.length_c   1.000
_cell.angle_alpha   90.00
_cell.angle_beta   90.00
_cell.angle_gamma   90.00
#
_symmetry.space_group_name_H-M   'P 1'
#
loop_
_entity.id
_entity.type
_entity.pdbx_description
1 polymer ?
#
loop_
_entity_poly.entity_id
_entity_poly.type
_entity_poly.pdbx_seq_one_letter_code
_entity_poly.pdbx_strand_id
1 'polypeptide(L)'
;MEISTEESCSFDENLLDQQTFKNFLKLKGILKQFPKKSGIECTLCEENIRIRNLHDMFKAYACAVSCLSYHVESAGVVDFLVFFEVEDFVMKRIENREMSSVKEVLVYKKDTKEMYEEALRDQLIAVFKTHFVEKAIKINCEQDVESITYKYYKLVDSNARKEFTTKSLELLMVLLFRRNELIRFFKVFSCSKKSYAAFKLSLLLSMRQESHVSAEGLLKEFEDFPFEEDSLFPYKGSIESLCKVNEVLRNPGKDTEEWLIIQRKNMDWAECVQMWALNRENDPEAMDNSMMELCIRNKCYEDGWLIYENNTERTNVSVNKACALCFRGLKDNDGVHIWKVRMAEVVEYSMFSGDLDSLYVLIDDVMIKLHEISVTLRIFILRKFSKMIGFLHNNEDLIGNFLRALQVLCSKCQDSETHALCVRYSAQAYDEWKKIKSKKFLFFKKQSHRDIQIYASVLGIYGTVGDCGRFYNVYQDLLKSDIELGRELCARLESLHIQDCEECILRRNRIVLNKSGKAPPVFNFLNKP
;
A
#
# COMPACT_ATOMS: atom_id res chain seq x y z
N MET A 1 -38.27 6.72 -50.28
CA MET A 1 -37.52 5.55 -49.79
C MET A 1 -36.07 5.97 -49.77
N GLU A 2 -35.36 6.10 -48.65
CA GLU A 2 -35.64 5.82 -47.24
C GLU A 2 -34.89 6.89 -46.43
N ILE A 3 -35.48 7.24 -45.31
CA ILE A 3 -34.94 8.11 -44.26
C ILE A 3 -33.98 7.25 -43.44
N SER A 4 -32.74 7.69 -43.28
CA SER A 4 -31.88 7.24 -42.17
C SER A 4 -31.30 8.46 -41.45
N THR A 5 -32.20 9.23 -40.83
CA THR A 5 -31.89 10.01 -39.63
C THR A 5 -31.77 9.04 -38.47
N GLU A 6 -30.64 8.36 -38.33
CA GLU A 6 -30.17 7.95 -37.01
C GLU A 6 -29.55 9.20 -36.39
N GLU A 7 -30.45 10.03 -35.85
CA GLU A 7 -30.08 11.05 -34.87
C GLU A 7 -29.40 10.32 -33.71
N SER A 8 -28.21 10.80 -33.40
CA SER A 8 -27.42 10.46 -32.23
C SER A 8 -28.30 10.45 -30.96
N CYS A 9 -28.67 9.25 -30.48
CA CYS A 9 -29.22 9.11 -29.14
C CYS A 9 -28.19 9.62 -28.13
N SER A 10 -28.61 10.61 -27.35
CA SER A 10 -27.82 11.24 -26.30
C SER A 10 -27.47 10.22 -25.21
N PHE A 11 -26.21 10.19 -24.81
CA PHE A 11 -25.73 9.41 -23.66
C PHE A 11 -26.36 9.87 -22.31
N ASP A 12 -27.16 10.95 -22.31
CA ASP A 12 -27.67 11.62 -21.10
C ASP A 12 -29.01 11.08 -20.58
N GLU A 13 -29.86 10.47 -21.41
CA GLU A 13 -31.23 10.09 -20.98
C GLU A 13 -31.26 8.92 -19.98
N ASN A 14 -30.17 8.13 -19.86
CA ASN A 14 -30.05 6.99 -18.94
C ASN A 14 -29.34 7.31 -17.60
N LEU A 15 -29.01 8.57 -17.32
CA LEU A 15 -28.26 8.94 -16.10
C LEU A 15 -29.12 9.51 -14.97
N LEU A 16 -30.40 9.82 -15.23
CA LEU A 16 -31.33 10.31 -14.23
C LEU A 16 -32.03 9.14 -13.52
N ASP A 17 -31.77 8.96 -12.23
CA ASP A 17 -32.44 7.94 -11.42
C ASP A 17 -33.92 8.30 -11.18
N GLN A 18 -34.83 7.35 -11.46
CA GLN A 18 -36.27 7.54 -11.29
C GLN A 18 -36.63 7.83 -9.83
N GLN A 19 -35.93 7.22 -8.88
CA GLN A 19 -36.20 7.45 -7.46
C GLN A 19 -35.81 8.87 -7.06
N THR A 20 -34.64 9.34 -7.50
CA THR A 20 -34.19 10.71 -7.34
C THR A 20 -35.16 11.72 -7.95
N PHE A 21 -35.67 11.47 -9.16
CA PHE A 21 -36.67 12.35 -9.77
C PHE A 21 -37.94 12.46 -8.92
N LYS A 22 -38.46 11.34 -8.41
CA LYS A 22 -39.62 11.34 -7.48
C LYS A 22 -39.31 12.11 -6.21
N ASN A 23 -38.13 11.92 -5.63
CA ASN A 23 -37.69 12.62 -4.42
C ASN A 23 -37.55 14.12 -4.67
N PHE A 24 -37.04 14.55 -5.83
CA PHE A 24 -37.01 15.96 -6.20
C PHE A 24 -38.42 16.55 -6.34
N LEU A 25 -39.37 15.84 -6.95
CA LEU A 25 -40.76 16.31 -7.02
C LEU A 25 -41.39 16.45 -5.63
N LYS A 26 -41.09 15.52 -4.71
CA LYS A 26 -41.50 15.60 -3.31
C LYS A 26 -40.87 16.82 -2.62
N LEU A 27 -39.57 17.05 -2.81
CA LEU A 27 -38.85 18.24 -2.33
C LEU A 27 -39.48 19.53 -2.86
N LYS A 28 -39.74 19.63 -4.17
CA LYS A 28 -40.41 20.78 -4.79
C LYS A 28 -41.79 21.01 -4.19
N GLY A 29 -42.56 19.96 -3.97
CA GLY A 29 -43.86 20.01 -3.30
C GLY A 29 -43.76 20.58 -1.89
N ILE A 30 -42.83 20.07 -1.09
CA ILE A 30 -42.52 20.57 0.26
C ILE A 30 -42.18 22.06 0.23
N LEU A 31 -41.23 22.46 -0.63
CA LEU A 31 -40.81 23.85 -0.71
C LEU A 31 -41.95 24.78 -1.11
N LYS A 32 -42.86 24.36 -2.00
CA LYS A 32 -44.04 25.16 -2.37
C LYS A 32 -45.04 25.36 -1.24
N GLN A 33 -45.11 24.45 -0.28
CA GLN A 33 -46.01 24.54 0.87
C GLN A 33 -45.50 25.50 1.96
N PHE A 34 -44.20 25.79 1.99
CA PHE A 34 -43.64 26.70 2.98
C PHE A 34 -44.04 28.17 2.72
N PRO A 35 -44.31 28.96 3.78
CA PRO A 35 -44.57 30.40 3.67
C PRO A 35 -43.51 31.15 2.87
N LYS A 36 -43.96 32.11 2.06
CA LYS A 36 -43.17 32.83 1.06
C LYS A 36 -43.10 34.31 1.40
N LYS A 37 -41.91 34.89 1.30
CA LYS A 37 -41.70 36.33 1.43
C LYS A 37 -42.32 37.05 0.22
N SER A 38 -43.15 38.05 0.49
CA SER A 38 -43.74 38.89 -0.55
C SER A 38 -42.68 39.68 -1.32
N GLY A 39 -42.87 39.85 -2.64
CA GLY A 39 -42.01 40.70 -3.48
C GLY A 39 -40.65 40.09 -3.87
N ILE A 40 -40.45 38.79 -3.67
CA ILE A 40 -39.27 38.06 -4.13
C ILE A 40 -39.66 37.19 -5.31
N GLU A 41 -39.10 37.47 -6.48
CA GLU A 41 -39.24 36.60 -7.66
C GLU A 41 -38.50 35.28 -7.44
N CYS A 42 -39.15 34.17 -7.77
CA CYS A 42 -38.61 32.85 -7.53
C CYS A 42 -38.92 31.88 -8.67
N THR A 43 -37.88 31.60 -9.46
CA THR A 43 -37.90 30.69 -10.61
C THR A 43 -38.50 29.31 -10.27
N LEU A 44 -38.22 28.73 -9.09
CA LEU A 44 -38.80 27.44 -8.69
C LEU A 44 -40.33 27.49 -8.51
N CYS A 45 -40.84 28.61 -8.00
CA CYS A 45 -42.26 28.78 -7.69
C CYS A 45 -43.06 29.18 -8.93
N GLU A 46 -42.49 30.03 -9.77
CA GLU A 46 -43.11 30.63 -10.95
C GLU A 46 -43.01 29.74 -12.19
N GLU A 47 -41.85 29.11 -12.43
CA GLU A 47 -41.65 28.30 -13.62
C GLU A 47 -42.01 26.82 -13.41
N ASN A 48 -42.57 26.21 -14.46
CA ASN A 48 -42.71 24.77 -14.51
C ASN A 48 -41.41 24.12 -15.00
N ILE A 49 -40.40 24.07 -14.12
CA ILE A 49 -39.11 23.41 -14.41
C ILE A 49 -39.37 21.94 -14.77
N ARG A 50 -39.08 21.59 -16.03
CA ARG A 50 -39.10 20.23 -16.55
C ARG A 50 -37.70 19.63 -16.39
N ILE A 51 -37.61 18.43 -15.84
CA ILE A 51 -36.34 17.72 -15.67
C ILE A 51 -36.31 16.58 -16.66
N ARG A 52 -35.49 16.70 -17.71
CA ARG A 52 -35.32 15.67 -18.75
C ARG A 52 -33.96 15.00 -18.68
N ASN A 53 -32.96 15.70 -18.16
CA ASN A 53 -31.58 15.22 -18.07
C ASN A 53 -30.90 15.71 -16.77
N LEU A 54 -29.61 15.38 -16.62
CA LEU A 54 -28.82 15.79 -15.46
C LEU A 54 -28.67 17.31 -15.33
N HIS A 55 -28.44 18.03 -16.44
CA HIS A 55 -28.31 19.48 -16.44
C HIS A 55 -29.57 20.16 -15.88
N ASP A 56 -30.74 19.70 -16.30
CA ASP A 56 -32.02 20.19 -15.78
C ASP A 56 -32.18 19.89 -14.28
N MET A 57 -31.71 18.72 -13.81
CA MET A 57 -31.75 18.37 -12.39
C MET A 57 -30.86 19.33 -11.57
N PHE A 58 -29.66 19.66 -12.05
CA PHE A 58 -28.77 20.60 -11.39
C PHE A 58 -29.32 22.03 -11.38
N LYS A 59 -29.92 22.47 -12.48
CA LYS A 59 -30.67 23.73 -12.54
C LYS A 59 -31.82 23.73 -11.52
N ALA A 60 -32.62 22.67 -11.50
CA ALA A 60 -33.76 22.55 -10.60
C ALA A 60 -33.32 22.54 -9.13
N TYR A 61 -32.23 21.84 -8.81
CA TYR A 61 -31.60 21.83 -7.49
C TYR A 61 -31.09 23.23 -7.09
N ALA A 62 -30.41 23.95 -7.98
CA ALA A 62 -29.99 25.33 -7.75
C ALA A 62 -31.17 26.24 -7.41
N CYS A 63 -32.24 26.18 -8.21
CA CYS A 63 -33.48 26.92 -7.95
C CYS A 63 -34.14 26.52 -6.62
N ALA A 64 -34.06 25.24 -6.23
CA ALA A 64 -34.57 24.74 -4.94
C ALA A 64 -33.78 25.33 -3.76
N VAL A 65 -32.45 25.31 -3.82
CA VAL A 65 -31.58 25.91 -2.82
C VAL A 65 -31.82 27.41 -2.72
N SER A 66 -31.92 28.13 -3.84
CA SER A 66 -32.22 29.56 -3.86
C SER A 66 -33.60 29.87 -3.29
N CYS A 67 -34.63 29.09 -3.64
CA CYS A 67 -35.97 29.24 -3.08
C CYS A 67 -35.94 29.13 -1.55
N LEU A 68 -35.33 28.07 -1.03
CA LEU A 68 -35.22 27.84 0.41
C LEU A 68 -34.40 28.93 1.12
N SER A 69 -33.30 29.38 0.51
CA SER A 69 -32.38 30.34 1.14
C SER A 69 -32.93 31.76 1.17
N TYR A 70 -33.69 32.17 0.15
CA TYR A 70 -34.03 33.57 -0.05
C TYR A 70 -35.54 33.86 -0.06
N HIS A 71 -36.36 32.95 -0.60
CA HIS A 71 -37.79 33.17 -0.77
C HIS A 71 -38.64 32.57 0.35
N VAL A 72 -38.24 31.42 0.92
CA VAL A 72 -38.93 30.84 2.07
C VAL A 72 -38.76 31.73 3.30
N GLU A 73 -39.87 32.07 3.96
CA GLU A 73 -39.88 32.88 5.17
C GLU A 73 -39.64 32.03 6.42
N SER A 74 -40.38 30.92 6.53
CA SER A 74 -40.24 29.95 7.61
C SER A 74 -40.42 28.53 7.08
N ALA A 75 -39.79 27.56 7.73
CA ALA A 75 -39.85 26.16 7.36
C ALA A 75 -40.61 25.35 8.43
N GLY A 76 -41.54 24.50 7.97
CA GLY A 76 -42.24 23.53 8.82
C GLY A 76 -41.44 22.23 8.98
N VAL A 77 -41.90 21.34 9.87
CA VAL A 77 -41.30 20.01 10.06
C VAL A 77 -41.60 19.13 8.86
N VAL A 78 -40.56 18.65 8.20
CA VAL A 78 -40.66 17.72 7.07
C VAL A 78 -39.66 16.59 7.22
N ASP A 79 -39.86 15.56 6.41
CA ASP A 79 -38.98 14.40 6.33
C ASP A 79 -37.61 14.80 5.78
N PHE A 80 -36.61 14.82 6.67
CA PHE A 80 -35.23 15.21 6.38
C PHE A 80 -34.57 14.32 5.32
N LEU A 81 -35.03 13.06 5.20
CA LEU A 81 -34.48 12.10 4.24
C LEU A 81 -34.69 12.56 2.79
N VAL A 82 -35.78 13.29 2.50
CA VAL A 82 -36.07 13.79 1.15
C VAL A 82 -35.00 14.80 0.70
N PHE A 83 -34.55 15.67 1.61
CA PHE A 83 -33.49 16.63 1.33
C PHE A 83 -32.15 15.90 1.16
N PHE A 84 -31.86 14.97 2.07
CA PHE A 84 -30.66 14.15 2.03
C PHE A 84 -30.54 13.39 0.70
N GLU A 85 -31.55 12.64 0.27
CA GLU A 85 -31.46 11.79 -0.93
C GLU A 85 -31.27 12.60 -2.22
N VAL A 86 -31.95 13.75 -2.35
CA VAL A 86 -31.77 14.64 -3.50
C VAL A 86 -30.36 15.22 -3.52
N GLU A 87 -29.85 15.66 -2.37
CA GLU A 87 -28.51 16.23 -2.28
C GLU A 87 -27.42 15.17 -2.42
N ASP A 88 -27.61 13.98 -1.86
CA ASP A 88 -26.71 12.83 -1.99
C ASP A 88 -26.52 12.45 -3.46
N PHE A 89 -27.61 12.46 -4.25
CA PHE A 89 -27.53 12.26 -5.69
C PHE A 89 -26.71 13.36 -6.39
N VAL A 90 -26.99 14.63 -6.09
CA VAL A 90 -26.25 15.76 -6.67
C VAL A 90 -24.76 15.64 -6.33
N MET A 91 -24.43 15.35 -5.08
CA MET A 91 -23.05 15.18 -4.62
C MET A 91 -22.34 14.05 -5.37
N LYS A 92 -22.96 12.88 -5.52
CA LYS A 92 -22.37 11.75 -6.26
C LYS A 92 -22.03 12.09 -7.72
N ARG A 93 -22.75 13.04 -8.33
CA ARG A 93 -22.50 13.47 -9.71
C ARG A 93 -21.40 14.52 -9.84
N ILE A 94 -21.00 15.15 -8.74
CA ILE A 94 -19.91 16.14 -8.72
C ILE A 94 -18.71 15.74 -7.87
N GLU A 95 -18.76 14.60 -7.21
CA GLU A 95 -17.68 14.04 -6.41
C GLU A 95 -16.49 13.76 -7.33
N ASN A 96 -15.30 14.19 -6.91
CA ASN A 96 -14.07 13.82 -7.60
C ASN A 96 -13.83 12.33 -7.42
N ARG A 97 -13.29 11.69 -8.46
CA ARG A 97 -12.85 10.30 -8.34
C ARG A 97 -11.62 10.25 -7.44
N GLU A 98 -11.81 9.80 -6.21
CA GLU A 98 -10.72 9.51 -5.28
C GLU A 98 -10.29 8.05 -5.47
N MET A 99 -9.05 7.84 -5.89
CA MET A 99 -8.46 6.50 -5.94
C MET A 99 -8.04 6.11 -4.52
N SER A 100 -8.75 5.17 -3.93
CA SER A 100 -8.57 4.81 -2.52
C SER A 100 -7.87 3.46 -2.34
N SER A 101 -7.72 2.69 -3.41
CA SER A 101 -7.07 1.39 -3.39
C SER A 101 -6.09 1.19 -4.55
N VAL A 102 -5.07 0.36 -4.32
CA VAL A 102 -4.07 0.05 -5.35
C VAL A 102 -4.70 -0.60 -6.59
N LYS A 103 -5.70 -1.46 -6.36
CA LYS A 103 -6.44 -2.10 -7.45
C LYS A 103 -7.16 -1.09 -8.34
N GLU A 104 -7.78 -0.06 -7.78
CA GLU A 104 -8.46 0.98 -8.55
C GLU A 104 -7.47 1.73 -9.45
N VAL A 105 -6.30 2.10 -8.92
CA VAL A 105 -5.25 2.80 -9.67
C VAL A 105 -4.71 1.97 -10.84
N LEU A 106 -4.49 0.66 -10.63
CA LEU A 106 -3.94 -0.22 -11.66
C LEU A 106 -4.93 -0.52 -12.79
N VAL A 107 -6.22 -0.60 -12.47
CA VAL A 107 -7.29 -0.82 -13.46
C VAL A 107 -7.66 0.48 -14.18
N TYR A 108 -7.40 1.63 -13.55
CA TYR A 108 -7.73 2.92 -14.11
C TYR A 108 -7.00 3.17 -15.45
N LYS A 109 -7.79 3.58 -16.43
CA LYS A 109 -7.30 4.08 -17.71
C LYS A 109 -8.01 5.39 -17.95
N LYS A 110 -7.24 6.46 -18.16
CA LYS A 110 -7.77 7.74 -18.60
C LYS A 110 -8.21 7.63 -20.05
N ASP A 111 -9.41 7.08 -20.24
CA ASP A 111 -10.03 6.90 -21.54
C ASP A 111 -11.00 8.06 -21.84
N THR A 112 -11.63 8.01 -23.02
CA THR A 112 -12.60 9.02 -23.45
C THR A 112 -13.80 9.13 -22.49
N LYS A 113 -14.16 8.05 -21.80
CA LYS A 113 -15.28 8.05 -20.86
C LYS A 113 -14.91 8.82 -19.58
N GLU A 114 -13.72 8.59 -19.02
CA GLU A 114 -13.26 9.32 -17.84
C GLU A 114 -13.15 10.83 -18.13
N MET A 115 -12.57 11.20 -19.28
CA MET A 115 -12.51 12.60 -19.70
C MET A 115 -13.89 13.23 -19.86
N TYR A 116 -14.87 12.46 -20.35
CA TYR A 116 -16.26 12.91 -20.45
C TYR A 116 -16.88 13.11 -19.07
N GLU A 117 -16.68 12.19 -18.12
CA GLU A 117 -17.22 12.30 -16.76
C GLU A 117 -16.64 13.53 -16.01
N GLU A 118 -15.34 13.80 -16.16
CA GLU A 118 -14.71 15.03 -15.63
C GLU A 118 -15.31 16.29 -16.24
N ALA A 119 -15.45 16.34 -17.58
CA ALA A 119 -16.04 17.48 -18.26
C ALA A 119 -17.51 17.69 -17.89
N LEU A 120 -18.28 16.61 -17.75
CA LEU A 120 -19.68 16.65 -17.33
C LEU A 120 -19.81 17.20 -15.90
N ARG A 121 -18.97 16.76 -14.95
CA ARG A 121 -18.93 17.33 -13.59
C ARG A 121 -18.79 18.85 -13.64
N ASP A 122 -17.79 19.34 -14.36
CA ASP A 122 -17.47 20.77 -14.40
C ASP A 122 -18.63 21.57 -15.04
N GLN A 123 -19.29 21.01 -16.06
CA GLN A 123 -20.50 21.58 -16.67
C GLN A 123 -21.67 21.62 -15.68
N LEU A 124 -21.92 20.55 -14.91
CA LEU A 124 -22.99 20.50 -13.92
C LEU A 124 -22.78 21.52 -12.79
N ILE A 125 -21.54 21.67 -12.32
CA ILE A 125 -21.16 22.72 -11.35
C ILE A 125 -21.41 24.11 -11.93
N ALA A 126 -21.02 24.36 -13.19
CA ALA A 126 -21.26 25.63 -13.86
C ALA A 126 -22.77 25.94 -13.96
N VAL A 127 -23.58 24.96 -14.37
CA VAL A 127 -25.05 25.10 -14.43
C VAL A 127 -25.63 25.46 -13.07
N PHE A 128 -25.18 24.81 -12.00
CA PHE A 128 -25.60 25.16 -10.64
C PHE A 128 -25.26 26.62 -10.32
N LYS A 129 -24.00 27.04 -10.53
CA LYS A 129 -23.54 28.40 -10.24
C LYS A 129 -24.29 29.47 -11.04
N THR A 130 -24.67 29.20 -12.29
CA THR A 130 -25.45 30.13 -13.13
C THR A 130 -26.86 30.38 -12.57
N HIS A 131 -27.48 29.36 -11.96
CA HIS A 131 -28.87 29.43 -11.50
C HIS A 131 -29.01 29.65 -9.99
N PHE A 132 -27.93 29.50 -9.24
CA PHE A 132 -27.89 29.79 -7.82
C PHE A 132 -27.62 31.28 -7.60
N VAL A 133 -28.66 32.04 -7.26
CA VAL A 133 -28.54 33.49 -6.99
C VAL A 133 -27.86 33.70 -5.64
N GLU A 134 -26.56 33.97 -5.64
CA GLU A 134 -25.80 34.30 -4.43
C GLU A 134 -25.59 35.81 -4.32
N LYS A 135 -26.06 36.42 -3.22
CA LYS A 135 -25.89 37.87 -2.96
C LYS A 135 -24.65 38.21 -2.11
N ALA A 136 -23.93 37.24 -1.56
CA ALA A 136 -22.79 37.47 -0.67
C ALA A 136 -21.74 36.35 -0.79
N ILE A 137 -20.45 36.71 -0.70
CA ILE A 137 -19.33 35.77 -0.64
C ILE A 137 -19.51 34.89 0.61
N LYS A 138 -19.69 33.58 0.43
CA LYS A 138 -19.74 32.64 1.55
C LYS A 138 -18.35 32.26 2.01
N ILE A 139 -17.90 32.90 3.08
CA ILE A 139 -16.66 32.55 3.79
C ILE A 139 -16.69 31.11 4.35
N ASN A 140 -17.88 30.51 4.52
CA ASN A 140 -18.07 29.20 5.18
C ASN A 140 -18.73 28.15 4.28
N CYS A 141 -18.59 28.22 2.95
CA CYS A 141 -19.02 27.13 2.05
C CYS A 141 -17.75 26.54 1.43
N GLU A 142 -17.36 25.34 1.88
CA GLU A 142 -16.12 24.68 1.46
C GLU A 142 -16.28 23.91 0.14
N GLN A 143 -17.51 23.86 -0.41
CA GLN A 143 -17.87 23.10 -1.61
C GLN A 143 -18.43 24.00 -2.72
N ASP A 144 -18.30 23.54 -3.97
CA ASP A 144 -18.71 24.25 -5.19
C ASP A 144 -20.22 24.41 -5.37
N VAL A 145 -21.00 23.55 -4.72
CA VAL A 145 -22.46 23.51 -4.77
C VAL A 145 -22.99 23.66 -3.36
N GLU A 146 -24.00 24.51 -3.13
CA GLU A 146 -24.53 24.75 -1.78
C GLU A 146 -25.45 23.61 -1.29
N SER A 147 -25.46 23.38 0.02
CA SER A 147 -26.24 22.34 0.67
C SER A 147 -27.67 22.76 0.97
N ILE A 148 -28.66 22.16 0.31
CA ILE A 148 -30.07 22.40 0.62
C ILE A 148 -30.43 21.89 2.02
N THR A 149 -29.84 20.77 2.42
CA THR A 149 -30.10 20.10 3.68
C THR A 149 -29.63 20.97 4.86
N TYR A 150 -28.42 21.54 4.77
CA TYR A 150 -27.92 22.48 5.76
C TYR A 150 -28.71 23.79 5.80
N LYS A 151 -29.16 24.31 4.63
CA LYS A 151 -30.01 25.51 4.60
C LYS A 151 -31.35 25.28 5.29
N TYR A 152 -31.96 24.12 5.07
CA TYR A 152 -33.20 23.75 5.73
C TYR A 152 -33.00 23.67 7.24
N TYR A 153 -31.95 22.97 7.69
CA TYR A 153 -31.56 22.92 9.10
C TYR A 153 -31.47 24.32 9.72
N LYS A 154 -30.67 25.20 9.10
CA LYS A 154 -30.45 26.56 9.62
C LYS A 154 -31.73 27.39 9.67
N LEU A 155 -32.61 27.26 8.68
CA LEU A 155 -33.85 28.02 8.60
C LEU A 155 -34.88 27.57 9.66
N VAL A 156 -34.91 26.27 9.98
CA VAL A 156 -35.74 25.74 11.07
C VAL A 156 -35.17 26.14 12.42
N ASP A 157 -33.85 25.96 12.61
CA ASP A 157 -33.14 26.31 13.84
C ASP A 157 -33.28 27.80 14.21
N SER A 158 -33.22 28.70 13.22
CA SER A 158 -33.40 30.13 13.45
C SER A 158 -34.83 30.55 13.78
N ASN A 159 -35.83 29.81 13.29
CA ASN A 159 -37.25 30.20 13.36
C ASN A 159 -38.06 29.43 14.42
N ALA A 160 -37.57 28.30 14.91
CA ALA A 160 -38.30 27.43 15.81
C ALA A 160 -37.43 26.97 16.98
N ARG A 161 -37.93 27.14 18.21
CA ARG A 161 -37.46 26.42 19.41
C ARG A 161 -37.82 24.92 19.35
N LYS A 162 -37.66 24.27 18.19
CA LYS A 162 -38.03 22.87 17.98
C LYS A 162 -36.77 22.03 17.82
N GLU A 163 -36.67 20.98 18.62
CA GLU A 163 -35.55 20.06 18.58
C GLU A 163 -35.65 19.15 17.35
N PHE A 164 -34.56 19.05 16.59
CA PHE A 164 -34.37 18.01 15.60
C PHE A 164 -34.27 16.64 16.27
N THR A 165 -34.79 15.60 15.61
CA THR A 165 -34.56 14.22 16.07
C THR A 165 -33.09 13.84 15.90
N THR A 166 -32.57 12.93 16.73
CA THR A 166 -31.22 12.36 16.60
C THR A 166 -30.96 11.89 15.17
N LYS A 167 -31.94 11.22 14.54
CA LYS A 167 -31.85 10.72 13.18
C LYS A 167 -31.65 11.81 12.14
N SER A 168 -32.36 12.93 12.29
CA SER A 168 -32.22 14.09 11.38
C SER A 168 -30.84 14.74 11.52
N LEU A 169 -30.33 14.82 12.74
CA LEU A 169 -28.99 15.34 13.01
C LEU A 169 -27.92 14.39 12.45
N GLU A 170 -28.04 13.08 12.66
CA GLU A 170 -27.12 12.09 12.09
C GLU A 170 -27.07 12.17 10.56
N LEU A 171 -28.23 12.28 9.89
CA LEU A 171 -28.28 12.47 8.43
C LEU A 171 -27.57 13.76 7.98
N LEU A 172 -27.79 14.87 8.70
CA LEU A 172 -27.11 16.13 8.42
C LEU A 172 -25.59 16.00 8.59
N MET A 173 -25.16 15.35 9.68
CA MET A 173 -23.73 15.17 9.99
C MET A 173 -23.06 14.26 8.97
N VAL A 174 -23.71 13.19 8.53
CA VAL A 174 -23.21 12.34 7.44
C VAL A 174 -23.06 13.14 6.14
N LEU A 175 -24.05 13.97 5.81
CA LEU A 175 -24.01 14.78 4.60
C LEU A 175 -22.86 15.81 4.66
N LEU A 176 -22.71 16.52 5.77
CA LEU A 176 -21.61 17.47 5.96
C LEU A 176 -20.23 16.78 5.97
N PHE A 177 -20.15 15.57 6.55
CA PHE A 177 -18.96 14.72 6.52
C PHE A 177 -18.57 14.36 5.08
N ARG A 178 -19.52 13.87 4.28
CA ARG A 178 -19.29 13.53 2.87
C ARG A 178 -18.88 14.73 2.03
N ARG A 179 -19.44 15.90 2.35
CA ARG A 179 -19.12 17.18 1.72
C ARG A 179 -17.80 17.78 2.22
N ASN A 180 -17.10 17.14 3.16
CA ASN A 180 -15.92 17.70 3.82
C ASN A 180 -16.13 19.15 4.33
N GLU A 181 -17.31 19.46 4.88
CA GLU A 181 -17.64 20.80 5.37
C GLU A 181 -17.30 20.93 6.87
N LEU A 182 -16.01 21.05 7.19
CA LEU A 182 -15.48 21.06 8.56
C LEU A 182 -16.16 22.12 9.44
N ILE A 183 -16.24 23.37 8.96
CA ILE A 183 -16.75 24.50 9.76
C ILE A 183 -18.22 24.28 10.12
N ARG A 184 -19.03 23.87 9.14
CA ARG A 184 -20.48 23.67 9.35
C ARG A 184 -20.73 22.41 10.15
N PHE A 185 -19.97 21.34 9.90
CA PHE A 185 -20.05 20.10 10.66
C PHE A 185 -19.83 20.37 12.15
N PHE A 186 -18.71 20.99 12.52
CA PHE A 186 -18.41 21.25 13.93
C PHE A 186 -19.37 22.26 14.56
N LYS A 187 -19.91 23.22 13.79
CA LYS A 187 -20.97 24.10 14.28
C LYS A 187 -22.25 23.34 14.64
N VAL A 188 -22.67 22.37 13.83
CA VAL A 188 -23.83 21.52 14.12
C VAL A 188 -23.50 20.59 15.30
N PHE A 189 -22.32 19.97 15.31
CA PHE A 189 -21.87 19.08 16.38
C PHE A 189 -21.91 19.73 17.76
N SER A 190 -21.42 20.97 17.88
CA SER A 190 -21.32 21.66 19.17
C SER A 190 -22.68 22.07 19.75
N CYS A 191 -23.69 22.29 18.90
CA CYS A 191 -25.00 22.81 19.32
C CYS A 191 -26.10 21.74 19.42
N SER A 192 -25.79 20.48 19.09
CA SER A 192 -26.79 19.40 18.99
C SER A 192 -26.61 18.33 20.06
N LYS A 193 -27.65 17.50 20.24
CA LYS A 193 -27.53 16.24 20.99
C LYS A 193 -26.55 15.33 20.26
N LYS A 194 -25.68 14.64 21.00
CA LYS A 194 -24.58 13.87 20.44
C LYS A 194 -24.88 12.38 20.55
N SER A 195 -25.00 11.73 19.39
CA SER A 195 -24.94 10.28 19.29
C SER A 195 -23.49 9.81 19.13
N TYR A 196 -23.26 8.53 19.38
CA TYR A 196 -21.91 7.96 19.28
C TYR A 196 -21.44 7.90 17.82
N ALA A 197 -22.34 7.68 16.86
CA ALA A 197 -22.07 7.80 15.44
C ALA A 197 -21.61 9.22 15.05
N ALA A 198 -22.29 10.26 15.55
CA ALA A 198 -21.90 11.65 15.29
C ALA A 198 -20.53 11.99 15.87
N PHE A 199 -20.20 11.45 17.05
CA PHE A 199 -18.87 11.57 17.65
C PHE A 199 -17.79 10.88 16.84
N LYS A 200 -18.03 9.66 16.34
CA LYS A 200 -17.07 9.00 15.45
C LYS A 200 -16.84 9.76 14.15
N LEU A 201 -17.88 10.33 13.55
CA LEU A 201 -17.74 11.20 12.39
C LEU A 201 -16.89 12.45 12.70
N SER A 202 -17.05 13.02 13.90
CA SER A 202 -16.25 14.18 14.31
C SER A 202 -14.77 13.82 14.51
N LEU A 203 -14.48 12.63 15.07
CA LEU A 203 -13.12 12.09 15.16
C LEU A 203 -12.49 11.91 13.77
N LEU A 204 -13.22 11.32 12.82
CA LEU A 204 -12.72 11.15 11.44
C LEU A 204 -12.40 12.49 10.76
N LEU A 205 -13.28 13.49 10.88
CA LEU A 205 -13.01 14.82 10.32
C LEU A 205 -11.85 15.53 11.01
N SER A 206 -11.69 15.33 12.33
CA SER A 206 -10.61 15.94 13.09
C SER A 206 -9.21 15.43 12.72
N MET A 207 -9.12 14.31 12.00
CA MET A 207 -7.85 13.79 11.49
C MET A 207 -7.43 14.43 10.16
N ARG A 208 -8.30 15.20 9.50
CA ARG A 208 -7.94 15.90 8.25
C ARG A 208 -7.00 17.06 8.55
N GLN A 209 -6.06 17.31 7.64
CA GLN A 209 -5.03 18.35 7.81
C GLN A 209 -5.62 19.76 7.98
N GLU A 210 -6.76 20.04 7.36
CA GLU A 210 -7.44 21.34 7.42
C GLU A 210 -8.32 21.51 8.68
N SER A 211 -8.45 20.48 9.52
CA SER A 211 -9.25 20.56 10.72
C SER A 211 -8.62 21.47 11.77
N HIS A 212 -9.43 22.39 12.30
CA HIS A 212 -9.08 23.22 13.46
C HIS A 212 -9.34 22.51 14.80
N VAL A 213 -9.97 21.33 14.77
CA VAL A 213 -10.30 20.51 15.94
C VAL A 213 -9.37 19.29 15.97
N SER A 214 -8.81 18.98 17.14
CA SER A 214 -7.95 17.81 17.36
C SER A 214 -8.75 16.59 17.81
N ALA A 215 -8.44 15.43 17.24
CA ALA A 215 -9.03 14.14 17.62
C ALA A 215 -8.75 13.79 19.08
N GLU A 216 -7.53 14.05 19.56
CA GLU A 216 -7.12 13.83 20.94
C GLU A 216 -7.87 14.77 21.90
N GLY A 217 -8.17 15.99 21.46
CA GLY A 217 -9.01 16.94 22.19
C GLY A 217 -10.44 16.42 22.34
N LEU A 218 -11.03 15.90 21.25
CA LEU A 218 -12.36 15.31 21.27
C LEU A 218 -12.43 14.06 22.15
N LEU A 219 -11.44 13.16 22.09
CA LEU A 219 -11.42 11.98 22.95
C LEU A 219 -11.46 12.34 24.44
N LYS A 220 -10.74 13.39 24.85
CA LYS A 220 -10.73 13.88 26.23
C LYS A 220 -12.02 14.61 26.61
N GLU A 221 -12.55 15.44 25.72
CA GLU A 221 -13.81 16.16 25.97
C GLU A 221 -14.99 15.20 26.18
N PHE A 222 -14.97 14.07 25.46
CA PHE A 222 -16.04 13.08 25.47
C PHE A 222 -15.73 11.81 26.28
N GLU A 223 -14.71 11.85 27.13
CA GLU A 223 -14.45 10.79 28.10
C GLU A 223 -15.65 10.63 29.05
N ASP A 224 -16.17 9.41 29.17
CA ASP A 224 -17.39 9.08 29.94
C ASP A 224 -18.66 9.87 29.55
N PHE A 225 -18.70 10.47 28.35
CA PHE A 225 -19.86 11.23 27.91
C PHE A 225 -21.07 10.32 27.65
N PRO A 226 -22.26 10.64 28.19
CA PRO A 226 -23.47 9.86 27.98
C PRO A 226 -24.08 10.17 26.61
N PHE A 227 -23.62 9.48 25.57
CA PHE A 227 -24.16 9.61 24.22
C PHE A 227 -25.62 9.15 24.13
N GLU A 228 -26.38 9.83 23.27
CA GLU A 228 -27.70 9.36 22.84
C GLU A 228 -27.58 8.06 22.06
N GLU A 229 -28.64 7.25 22.07
CA GLU A 229 -28.70 6.04 21.25
C GLU A 229 -28.63 6.39 19.76
N ASP A 230 -27.73 5.72 19.04
CA ASP A 230 -27.61 5.86 17.59
C ASP A 230 -28.92 5.45 16.93
N SER A 231 -29.48 6.34 16.10
CA SER A 231 -30.84 6.14 15.55
C SER A 231 -30.84 5.83 14.05
N LEU A 232 -29.75 6.17 13.37
CA LEU A 232 -29.50 5.87 11.97
C LEU A 232 -28.59 4.63 11.78
N PHE A 233 -27.69 4.39 12.74
CA PHE A 233 -26.67 3.34 12.66
C PHE A 233 -26.95 2.21 13.68
N PRO A 234 -26.73 0.93 13.33
CA PRO A 234 -26.27 0.43 12.03
C PRO A 234 -27.32 0.62 10.93
N TYR A 235 -26.90 1.16 9.79
CA TYR A 235 -27.79 1.47 8.67
C TYR A 235 -28.13 0.19 7.90
N LYS A 236 -29.44 -0.07 7.71
CA LYS A 236 -29.97 -1.27 7.02
C LYS A 236 -30.70 -0.97 5.71
N GLY A 237 -30.67 0.28 5.25
CA GLY A 237 -31.32 0.66 3.99
C GLY A 237 -30.42 0.43 2.78
N SER A 238 -30.85 0.97 1.62
CA SER A 238 -30.19 0.79 0.33
C SER A 238 -29.43 2.01 -0.18
N ILE A 239 -29.36 3.10 0.60
CA ILE A 239 -28.62 4.30 0.21
C ILE A 239 -27.12 4.00 0.35
N GLU A 240 -26.46 3.79 -0.79
CA GLU A 240 -25.06 3.38 -0.89
C GLU A 240 -24.10 4.27 -0.06
N SER A 241 -24.32 5.59 -0.03
CA SER A 241 -23.47 6.52 0.72
C SER A 241 -23.57 6.31 2.23
N LEU A 242 -24.77 6.02 2.74
CA LEU A 242 -24.99 5.65 4.14
C LEU A 242 -24.39 4.27 4.43
N CYS A 243 -24.45 3.33 3.48
CA CYS A 243 -23.76 2.04 3.62
C CYS A 243 -22.24 2.21 3.72
N LYS A 244 -21.62 3.05 2.88
CA LYS A 244 -20.18 3.35 2.95
C LYS A 244 -19.79 3.93 4.31
N VAL A 245 -20.53 4.92 4.79
CA VAL A 245 -20.28 5.52 6.12
C VAL A 245 -20.50 4.50 7.24
N ASN A 246 -21.53 3.66 7.14
CA ASN A 246 -21.79 2.60 8.11
C ASN A 246 -20.61 1.62 8.26
N GLU A 247 -19.93 1.25 7.16
CA GLU A 247 -18.74 0.40 7.22
C GLU A 247 -17.56 1.09 7.92
N VAL A 248 -17.33 2.39 7.67
CA VAL A 248 -16.25 3.13 8.34
C VAL A 248 -16.52 3.29 9.84
N LEU A 249 -17.77 3.52 10.23
CA LEU A 249 -18.16 3.68 11.63
C LEU A 249 -18.18 2.37 12.42
N ARG A 250 -18.16 1.22 11.73
CA ARG A 250 -18.16 -0.10 12.34
C ARG A 250 -16.92 -0.27 13.22
N ASN A 251 -17.12 -0.54 14.51
CA ASN A 251 -16.03 -0.88 15.42
C ASN A 251 -16.05 -2.40 15.66
N PRO A 252 -15.07 -3.16 15.18
CA PRO A 252 -14.97 -4.58 15.50
C PRO A 252 -14.60 -4.82 16.98
N GLY A 253 -14.08 -3.81 17.69
CA GLY A 253 -13.76 -3.82 19.12
C GLY A 253 -14.68 -2.93 19.98
N LYS A 254 -14.39 -2.88 21.29
CA LYS A 254 -15.05 -1.96 22.23
C LYS A 254 -14.25 -0.67 22.50
N ASP A 255 -13.01 -0.61 22.04
CA ASP A 255 -12.11 0.52 22.28
C ASP A 255 -12.22 1.54 21.11
N THR A 256 -12.55 2.79 21.46
CA THR A 256 -12.65 3.89 20.48
C THR A 256 -11.27 4.36 20.05
N GLU A 257 -10.28 4.31 20.94
CA GLU A 257 -8.92 4.75 20.67
C GLU A 257 -8.22 3.77 19.72
N GLU A 258 -8.36 2.46 19.96
CA GLU A 258 -7.88 1.42 19.03
C GLU A 258 -8.54 1.56 17.65
N TRP A 259 -9.86 1.76 17.60
CA TRP A 259 -10.57 2.02 16.35
C TRP A 259 -10.03 3.27 15.64
N LEU A 260 -9.78 4.37 16.35
CA LEU A 260 -9.24 5.60 15.78
C LEU A 260 -7.83 5.40 15.21
N ILE A 261 -6.97 4.63 15.89
CA ILE A 261 -5.63 4.27 15.40
C ILE A 261 -5.72 3.48 14.08
N ILE A 262 -6.67 2.56 13.97
CA ILE A 262 -6.91 1.81 12.73
C ILE A 262 -7.39 2.76 11.62
N GLN A 263 -8.34 3.66 11.90
CA GLN A 263 -8.83 4.61 10.91
C GLN A 263 -7.75 5.59 10.45
N ARG A 264 -6.89 6.06 11.36
CA ARG A 264 -5.74 6.90 11.02
C ARG A 264 -4.81 6.20 10.02
N LYS A 265 -4.44 4.94 10.29
CA LYS A 265 -3.63 4.13 9.36
C LYS A 265 -4.29 3.95 7.99
N ASN A 266 -5.61 3.74 7.97
CA ASN A 266 -6.36 3.60 6.72
C ASN A 266 -6.37 4.91 5.92
N MET A 267 -6.56 6.05 6.59
CA MET A 267 -6.50 7.38 5.96
C MET A 267 -5.12 7.68 5.42
N ASP A 268 -4.07 7.48 6.22
CA ASP A 268 -2.67 7.68 5.81
C ASP A 268 -2.32 6.82 4.58
N TRP A 269 -2.82 5.58 4.53
CA TRP A 269 -2.64 4.69 3.38
C TRP A 269 -3.41 5.18 2.14
N ALA A 270 -4.66 5.60 2.30
CA ALA A 270 -5.47 6.15 1.21
C ALA A 270 -4.82 7.40 0.62
N GLU A 271 -4.27 8.29 1.44
CA GLU A 271 -3.51 9.46 0.98
C GLU A 271 -2.26 9.04 0.19
N CYS A 272 -1.52 8.03 0.65
CA CYS A 272 -0.38 7.49 -0.10
C CYS A 272 -0.79 6.95 -1.48
N VAL A 273 -1.90 6.20 -1.54
CA VAL A 273 -2.44 5.65 -2.80
C VAL A 273 -2.88 6.78 -3.73
N GLN A 274 -3.56 7.80 -3.22
CA GLN A 274 -4.01 8.95 -4.00
C GLN A 274 -2.83 9.74 -4.57
N MET A 275 -1.81 10.00 -3.76
CA MET A 275 -0.58 10.67 -4.20
C MET A 275 0.16 9.84 -5.25
N TRP A 276 0.25 8.52 -5.07
CA TRP A 276 0.81 7.64 -6.09
C TRP A 276 0.02 7.71 -7.39
N ALA A 277 -1.32 7.64 -7.34
CA ALA A 277 -2.19 7.71 -8.52
C ALA A 277 -1.96 8.99 -9.33
N LEU A 278 -1.89 10.15 -8.67
CA LEU A 278 -1.67 11.44 -9.32
C LEU A 278 -0.30 11.54 -10.01
N ASN A 279 0.73 10.92 -9.45
CA ASN A 279 2.09 11.01 -9.99
C ASN A 279 2.39 9.91 -11.02
N ARG A 280 1.66 8.79 -10.96
CA ARG A 280 1.84 7.63 -11.84
C ARG A 280 1.58 7.93 -13.32
N GLU A 281 0.75 8.93 -13.64
CA GLU A 281 0.49 9.32 -15.04
C GLU A 281 1.74 9.78 -15.80
N ASN A 282 2.72 10.37 -15.09
CA ASN A 282 3.92 10.94 -15.71
C ASN A 282 5.09 9.96 -15.81
N ASP A 283 5.29 9.14 -14.77
CA ASP A 283 6.37 8.15 -14.70
C ASP A 283 5.87 6.88 -13.99
N PRO A 284 5.14 6.00 -14.71
CA PRO A 284 4.55 4.81 -14.11
C PRO A 284 5.59 3.91 -13.45
N GLU A 285 6.77 3.72 -14.07
CA GLU A 285 7.78 2.78 -13.57
C GLU A 285 8.41 3.27 -12.27
N ALA A 286 8.87 4.52 -12.21
CA ALA A 286 9.50 5.05 -10.99
C ALA A 286 8.48 5.13 -9.84
N MET A 287 7.23 5.48 -10.16
CA MET A 287 6.16 5.59 -9.16
C MET A 287 5.73 4.21 -8.65
N ASP A 288 5.61 3.20 -9.52
CA ASP A 288 5.29 1.82 -9.12
C ASP A 288 6.38 1.24 -8.21
N ASN A 289 7.66 1.46 -8.55
CA ASN A 289 8.79 1.04 -7.71
C ASN A 289 8.78 1.72 -6.33
N SER A 290 8.46 3.02 -6.27
CA SER A 290 8.34 3.77 -5.02
C SER A 290 7.16 3.28 -4.18
N MET A 291 6.02 3.02 -4.82
CA MET A 291 4.83 2.50 -4.14
C MET A 291 5.05 1.08 -3.61
N MET A 292 5.77 0.22 -4.33
CA MET A 292 6.18 -1.09 -3.81
C MET A 292 7.02 -0.96 -2.54
N GLU A 293 7.92 0.02 -2.43
CA GLU A 293 8.65 0.26 -1.18
C GLU A 293 7.71 0.69 -0.04
N LEU A 294 6.74 1.55 -0.31
CA LEU A 294 5.74 1.96 0.68
C LEU A 294 4.87 0.78 1.13
N CYS A 295 4.49 -0.11 0.21
CA CYS A 295 3.80 -1.36 0.52
C CYS A 295 4.63 -2.22 1.49
N ILE A 296 5.92 -2.37 1.22
CA ILE A 296 6.84 -3.13 2.08
C ILE A 296 6.98 -2.50 3.48
N ARG A 297 7.07 -1.16 3.57
CA ARG A 297 7.21 -0.43 4.84
C ARG A 297 5.94 -0.49 5.69
N ASN A 298 4.77 -0.35 5.06
CA ASN A 298 3.46 -0.34 5.72
C ASN A 298 2.84 -1.74 5.86
N LYS A 299 3.54 -2.79 5.44
CA LYS A 299 3.07 -4.18 5.45
C LYS A 299 1.84 -4.46 4.56
N CYS A 300 1.57 -3.59 3.59
CA CYS A 300 0.54 -3.79 2.56
C CYS A 300 1.08 -4.68 1.44
N TYR A 301 1.47 -5.91 1.78
CA TYR A 301 2.21 -6.77 0.83
C TYR A 301 1.39 -7.17 -0.39
N GLU A 302 0.09 -7.47 -0.20
CA GLU A 302 -0.82 -7.83 -1.30
C GLU A 302 -0.92 -6.72 -2.35
N ASP A 303 -1.03 -5.46 -1.90
CA ASP A 303 -1.04 -4.29 -2.79
C ASP A 303 0.27 -4.19 -3.57
N GLY A 304 1.41 -4.40 -2.91
CA GLY A 304 2.72 -4.42 -3.57
C GLY A 304 2.86 -5.55 -4.60
N TRP A 305 2.22 -6.70 -4.36
CA TRP A 305 2.20 -7.80 -5.31
C TRP A 305 1.35 -7.48 -6.54
N LEU A 306 0.18 -6.86 -6.34
CA LEU A 306 -0.68 -6.41 -7.45
C LEU A 306 0.07 -5.46 -8.39
N ILE A 307 0.87 -4.54 -7.84
CA ILE A 307 1.70 -3.62 -8.63
C ILE A 307 2.72 -4.40 -9.46
N TYR A 308 3.45 -5.33 -8.84
CA TYR A 308 4.43 -6.17 -9.55
C TYR A 308 3.79 -7.01 -10.66
N GLU A 309 2.64 -7.63 -10.39
CA GLU A 309 1.94 -8.48 -11.37
C GLU A 309 1.44 -7.69 -12.58
N ASN A 310 1.05 -6.43 -12.38
CA ASN A 310 0.61 -5.54 -13.45
C ASN A 310 1.75 -4.83 -14.19
N ASN A 311 3.00 -4.98 -13.74
CA ASN A 311 4.16 -4.46 -14.47
C ASN A 311 4.50 -5.39 -15.65
N THR A 312 4.20 -4.95 -16.87
CA THR A 312 4.40 -5.71 -18.10
C THR A 312 5.86 -5.87 -18.50
N GLU A 313 6.73 -4.93 -18.12
CA GLU A 313 8.14 -4.92 -18.54
C GLU A 313 9.05 -5.69 -17.58
N ARG A 314 8.64 -5.85 -16.31
CA ARG A 314 9.37 -6.59 -15.26
C ARG A 314 10.86 -6.25 -15.25
N THR A 315 11.17 -4.97 -15.15
CA THR A 315 12.54 -4.44 -15.09
C THR A 315 13.30 -4.96 -13.86
N ASN A 316 14.63 -4.93 -13.90
CA ASN A 316 15.48 -5.40 -12.79
C ASN A 316 15.10 -4.75 -11.45
N VAL A 317 14.77 -3.46 -11.45
CA VAL A 317 14.35 -2.73 -10.25
C VAL A 317 13.05 -3.34 -9.69
N SER A 318 12.05 -3.57 -10.54
CA SER A 318 10.77 -4.18 -10.12
C SER A 318 10.95 -5.59 -9.55
N VAL A 319 11.82 -6.40 -10.16
CA VAL A 319 12.16 -7.75 -9.71
C VAL A 319 12.84 -7.71 -8.34
N ASN A 320 13.77 -6.77 -8.14
CA ASN A 320 14.45 -6.57 -6.88
C ASN A 320 13.47 -6.16 -5.76
N LYS A 321 12.54 -5.25 -6.07
CA LYS A 321 11.45 -4.90 -5.14
C LYS A 321 10.55 -6.09 -4.84
N ALA A 322 10.21 -6.90 -5.85
CA ALA A 322 9.39 -8.10 -5.66
C ALA A 322 10.10 -9.15 -4.79
N CYS A 323 11.41 -9.32 -4.91
CA CYS A 323 12.21 -10.18 -4.04
C CYS A 323 12.10 -9.73 -2.58
N ALA A 324 12.33 -8.45 -2.32
CA ALA A 324 12.24 -7.87 -0.98
C ALA A 324 10.81 -7.96 -0.41
N LEU A 325 9.80 -7.68 -1.24
CA LEU A 325 8.38 -7.79 -0.90
C LEU A 325 8.02 -9.22 -0.48
N CYS A 326 8.32 -10.20 -1.32
CA CYS A 326 7.99 -11.60 -1.06
C CYS A 326 8.75 -12.13 0.17
N PHE A 327 10.02 -11.76 0.33
CA PHE A 327 10.80 -12.16 1.50
C PHE A 327 10.22 -11.59 2.80
N ARG A 328 9.85 -10.31 2.84
CA ARG A 328 9.20 -9.71 4.02
C ARG A 328 7.80 -10.28 4.25
N GLY A 329 7.01 -10.46 3.19
CA GLY A 329 5.69 -11.09 3.26
C GLY A 329 5.75 -12.50 3.86
N LEU A 330 6.74 -13.30 3.44
CA LEU A 330 7.03 -14.62 4.00
C LEU A 330 7.40 -14.56 5.49
N LYS A 331 8.27 -13.62 5.88
CA LYS A 331 8.76 -13.48 7.25
C LYS A 331 7.65 -13.06 8.21
N ASP A 332 6.83 -12.10 7.81
CA ASP A 332 5.79 -11.52 8.67
C ASP A 332 4.50 -12.37 8.69
N ASN A 333 4.30 -13.28 7.73
CA ASN A 333 3.10 -14.12 7.60
C ASN A 333 3.46 -15.61 7.47
N ASP A 334 4.28 -16.12 8.38
CA ASP A 334 4.70 -17.53 8.40
C ASP A 334 3.46 -18.45 8.44
N GLY A 335 3.28 -19.26 7.40
CA GLY A 335 2.12 -20.15 7.23
C GLY A 335 1.18 -19.79 6.06
N VAL A 336 1.25 -18.58 5.50
CA VAL A 336 0.45 -18.23 4.32
C VAL A 336 1.12 -18.78 3.05
N HIS A 337 0.54 -19.83 2.48
CA HIS A 337 1.09 -20.55 1.31
C HIS A 337 1.35 -19.64 0.09
N ILE A 338 0.59 -18.55 -0.06
CA ILE A 338 0.70 -17.67 -1.23
C ILE A 338 2.08 -17.03 -1.34
N TRP A 339 2.66 -16.56 -0.23
CA TRP A 339 3.97 -15.90 -0.21
C TRP A 339 5.10 -16.86 -0.55
N LYS A 340 4.95 -18.15 -0.22
CA LYS A 340 5.87 -19.21 -0.60
C LYS A 340 5.88 -19.44 -2.11
N VAL A 341 4.71 -19.43 -2.75
CA VAL A 341 4.57 -19.58 -4.21
C VAL A 341 5.16 -18.36 -4.92
N ARG A 342 4.73 -17.15 -4.52
CA ARG A 342 5.22 -15.88 -5.09
C ARG A 342 6.74 -15.73 -4.98
N MET A 343 7.31 -16.10 -3.84
CA MET A 343 8.76 -16.09 -3.67
C MET A 343 9.47 -17.04 -4.64
N ALA A 344 8.94 -18.25 -4.81
CA ALA A 344 9.50 -19.20 -5.77
C ALA A 344 9.38 -18.69 -7.21
N GLU A 345 8.27 -18.05 -7.57
CA GLU A 345 8.07 -17.45 -8.89
C GLU A 345 9.11 -16.37 -9.18
N VAL A 346 9.33 -15.44 -8.24
CA VAL A 346 10.32 -14.37 -8.41
C VAL A 346 11.74 -14.95 -8.49
N VAL A 347 12.08 -15.92 -7.63
CA VAL A 347 13.40 -16.59 -7.66
C VAL A 347 13.63 -17.29 -9.00
N GLU A 348 12.63 -18.02 -9.51
CA GLU A 348 12.74 -18.70 -10.80
C GLU A 348 12.79 -17.72 -11.98
N TYR A 349 12.02 -16.63 -11.92
CA TYR A 349 12.03 -15.57 -12.93
C TYR A 349 13.41 -14.91 -13.04
N SER A 350 14.01 -14.49 -11.93
CA SER A 350 15.34 -13.87 -11.92
C SER A 350 16.44 -14.80 -12.42
N MET A 351 16.29 -16.12 -12.20
CA MET A 351 17.21 -17.11 -12.77
C MET A 351 16.99 -17.28 -14.27
N PHE A 352 15.74 -17.30 -14.72
CA PHE A 352 15.41 -17.44 -16.14
C PHE A 352 15.80 -16.22 -16.97
N SER A 353 15.64 -15.01 -16.44
CA SER A 353 16.04 -13.77 -17.14
C SER A 353 17.56 -13.71 -17.39
N GLY A 354 18.35 -14.37 -16.53
CA GLY A 354 19.81 -14.40 -16.63
C GLY A 354 20.47 -13.04 -16.34
N ASP A 355 19.70 -12.08 -15.83
CA ASP A 355 20.18 -10.74 -15.50
C ASP A 355 21.08 -10.75 -14.26
N LEU A 356 22.31 -10.26 -14.40
CA LEU A 356 23.32 -10.36 -13.33
C LEU A 356 22.93 -9.55 -12.08
N ASP A 357 22.32 -8.38 -12.25
CA ASP A 357 21.94 -7.52 -11.12
C ASP A 357 20.84 -8.18 -10.29
N SER A 358 19.84 -8.78 -10.94
CA SER A 358 18.77 -9.56 -10.31
C SER A 358 19.33 -10.76 -9.55
N LEU A 359 20.36 -11.43 -10.09
CA LEU A 359 21.04 -12.54 -9.42
C LEU A 359 21.84 -12.09 -8.20
N TYR A 360 22.50 -10.93 -8.26
CA TYR A 360 23.18 -10.36 -7.10
C TYR A 360 22.19 -10.00 -5.98
N VAL A 361 21.05 -9.41 -6.33
CA VAL A 361 20.00 -9.09 -5.34
C VAL A 361 19.39 -10.36 -4.75
N LEU A 362 19.13 -11.40 -5.56
CA LEU A 362 18.71 -12.69 -5.01
C LEU A 362 19.71 -13.26 -4.00
N ILE A 363 21.01 -13.11 -4.23
CA ILE A 363 22.01 -13.57 -3.27
C ILE A 363 21.98 -12.70 -2.01
N ASP A 364 22.09 -11.38 -2.17
CA ASP A 364 22.35 -10.48 -1.06
C ASP A 364 21.10 -10.18 -0.21
N ASP A 365 19.93 -10.07 -0.85
CA ASP A 365 18.69 -9.71 -0.16
C ASP A 365 17.80 -10.88 0.20
N VAL A 366 17.94 -12.02 -0.49
CA VAL A 366 17.14 -13.22 -0.20
C VAL A 366 18.01 -14.28 0.44
N MET A 367 18.99 -14.80 -0.29
CA MET A 367 19.73 -15.99 0.11
C MET A 367 20.45 -15.79 1.44
N ILE A 368 21.20 -14.69 1.61
CA ILE A 368 21.88 -14.37 2.87
C ILE A 368 20.91 -14.33 4.06
N LYS A 369 19.67 -13.87 3.85
CA LYS A 369 18.67 -13.66 4.90
C LYS A 369 17.76 -14.87 5.13
N LEU A 370 17.89 -15.97 4.38
CA LEU A 370 17.04 -17.17 4.58
C LEU A 370 17.16 -17.77 6.00
N HIS A 371 18.17 -17.42 6.79
CA HIS A 371 18.24 -17.80 8.20
C HIS A 371 17.16 -17.13 9.07
N GLU A 372 16.50 -16.08 8.60
CA GLU A 372 15.48 -15.30 9.33
C GLU A 372 14.06 -15.89 9.26
N ILE A 373 13.85 -16.94 8.46
CA ILE A 373 12.56 -17.59 8.25
C ILE A 373 12.56 -19.04 8.76
N SER A 374 11.39 -19.65 8.86
CA SER A 374 11.22 -21.03 9.35
C SER A 374 11.98 -22.05 8.50
N VAL A 375 12.43 -23.13 9.14
CA VAL A 375 13.28 -24.18 8.52
C VAL A 375 12.62 -24.74 7.25
N THR A 376 11.32 -25.03 7.31
CA THR A 376 10.55 -25.57 6.19
C THR A 376 10.55 -24.62 4.97
N LEU A 377 10.35 -23.32 5.20
CA LEU A 377 10.35 -22.31 4.13
C LEU A 377 11.77 -22.07 3.60
N ARG A 378 12.77 -21.98 4.48
CA ARG A 378 14.19 -21.87 4.11
C ARG A 378 14.60 -22.98 3.17
N ILE A 379 14.35 -24.24 3.54
CA ILE A 379 14.71 -25.41 2.73
C ILE A 379 14.01 -25.36 1.37
N PHE A 380 12.72 -25.03 1.34
CA PHE A 380 11.96 -24.92 0.10
C PHE A 380 12.56 -23.89 -0.87
N ILE A 381 12.86 -22.69 -0.38
CA ILE A 381 13.43 -21.61 -1.19
C ILE A 381 14.86 -21.95 -1.59
N LEU A 382 15.69 -22.43 -0.66
CA LEU A 382 17.07 -22.84 -0.93
C LEU A 382 17.15 -23.94 -2.00
N ARG A 383 16.17 -24.85 -2.07
CA ARG A 383 16.07 -25.84 -3.16
C ARG A 383 15.88 -25.20 -4.54
N LYS A 384 15.22 -24.04 -4.65
CA LYS A 384 15.09 -23.32 -5.93
C LYS A 384 16.42 -22.75 -6.43
N PHE A 385 17.32 -22.39 -5.51
CA PHE A 385 18.69 -21.94 -5.83
C PHE A 385 19.58 -23.02 -6.47
N SER A 386 19.17 -24.30 -6.51
CA SER A 386 19.95 -25.31 -7.25
C SER A 386 20.10 -24.97 -8.73
N LYS A 387 19.09 -24.32 -9.33
CA LYS A 387 19.11 -23.90 -10.74
C LYS A 387 20.14 -22.79 -10.97
N MET A 388 20.39 -21.95 -9.96
CA MET A 388 21.35 -20.83 -10.04
C MET A 388 22.76 -21.29 -10.39
N ILE A 389 23.13 -22.49 -9.97
CA ILE A 389 24.46 -23.08 -10.21
C ILE A 389 24.76 -23.16 -11.71
N GLY A 390 23.76 -23.45 -12.54
CA GLY A 390 23.89 -23.46 -14.00
C GLY A 390 24.08 -22.07 -14.62
N PHE A 391 23.88 -20.99 -13.88
CA PHE A 391 24.10 -19.61 -14.32
C PHE A 391 25.40 -19.00 -13.78
N LEU A 392 26.09 -19.72 -12.89
CA LEU A 392 27.39 -19.29 -12.36
C LEU A 392 28.52 -19.39 -13.39
N HIS A 393 28.29 -20.06 -14.52
CA HIS A 393 29.30 -20.26 -15.55
C HIS A 393 29.88 -18.92 -16.03
N ASN A 394 31.21 -18.83 -16.02
CA ASN A 394 32.01 -17.69 -16.48
C ASN A 394 31.90 -16.38 -15.68
N ASN A 395 31.24 -16.35 -14.50
CA ASN A 395 31.21 -15.18 -13.63
C ASN A 395 31.79 -15.48 -12.23
N GLU A 396 33.06 -15.13 -12.03
CA GLU A 396 33.80 -15.37 -10.78
C GLU A 396 33.26 -14.56 -9.60
N ASP A 397 32.81 -13.33 -9.85
CA ASP A 397 32.23 -12.46 -8.82
C ASP A 397 30.92 -13.04 -8.27
N LEU A 398 30.06 -13.53 -9.17
CA LEU A 398 28.79 -14.15 -8.81
C LEU A 398 29.00 -15.44 -8.01
N ILE A 399 29.99 -16.27 -8.39
CA ILE A 399 30.37 -17.46 -7.62
C ILE A 399 30.84 -17.08 -6.21
N GLY A 400 31.71 -16.07 -6.09
CA GLY A 400 32.21 -15.59 -4.80
C GLY A 400 31.08 -15.12 -3.88
N ASN A 401 30.11 -14.37 -4.41
CA ASN A 401 28.96 -13.91 -3.64
C ASN A 401 28.02 -15.07 -3.25
N PHE A 402 27.77 -16.01 -4.17
CA PHE A 402 26.94 -17.20 -3.89
C PHE A 402 27.54 -18.06 -2.78
N LEU A 403 28.85 -18.34 -2.85
CA LEU A 403 29.56 -19.12 -1.82
C LEU A 403 29.60 -18.39 -0.47
N ARG A 404 29.78 -17.06 -0.47
CA ARG A 404 29.68 -16.24 0.74
C ARG A 404 28.28 -16.37 1.37
N ALA A 405 27.23 -16.31 0.57
CA ALA A 405 25.86 -16.44 1.08
C ALA A 405 25.59 -17.84 1.67
N LEU A 406 26.04 -18.90 1.01
CA LEU A 406 25.99 -20.26 1.56
C LEU A 406 26.74 -20.37 2.88
N GLN A 407 27.91 -19.75 3.00
CA GLN A 407 28.69 -19.74 4.24
C GLN A 407 27.93 -19.05 5.38
N VAL A 408 27.33 -17.88 5.12
CA VAL A 408 26.52 -17.15 6.12
C VAL A 408 25.32 -17.99 6.55
N LEU A 409 24.64 -18.64 5.60
CA LEU A 409 23.53 -19.53 5.91
C LEU A 409 23.98 -20.72 6.75
N CYS A 410 25.07 -21.37 6.34
CA CYS A 410 25.60 -22.54 7.02
C CYS A 410 26.00 -22.23 8.47
N SER A 411 26.61 -21.07 8.72
CA SER A 411 27.05 -20.68 10.07
C SER A 411 25.91 -20.24 10.99
N LYS A 412 24.84 -19.68 10.44
CA LYS A 412 23.68 -19.20 11.23
C LYS A 412 22.61 -20.26 11.44
N CYS A 413 22.53 -21.28 10.60
CA CYS A 413 21.56 -22.37 10.71
C CYS A 413 22.19 -23.57 11.41
N GLN A 414 21.39 -24.35 12.15
CA GLN A 414 21.84 -25.55 12.86
C GLN A 414 21.20 -26.85 12.35
N ASP A 415 20.22 -26.76 11.45
CA ASP A 415 19.53 -27.94 10.95
C ASP A 415 20.36 -28.66 9.88
N SER A 416 20.35 -29.99 9.96
CA SER A 416 21.13 -30.89 9.11
C SER A 416 20.76 -30.78 7.63
N GLU A 417 19.50 -30.48 7.31
CA GLU A 417 19.05 -30.38 5.92
C GLU A 417 19.57 -29.11 5.24
N THR A 418 19.54 -27.96 5.91
CA THR A 418 20.16 -26.72 5.41
C THR A 418 21.66 -26.93 5.23
N HIS A 419 22.35 -27.53 6.20
CA HIS A 419 23.78 -27.87 6.09
C HIS A 419 24.07 -28.77 4.88
N ALA A 420 23.28 -29.83 4.69
CA ALA A 420 23.44 -30.73 3.55
C ALA A 420 23.26 -30.01 2.20
N LEU A 421 22.29 -29.10 2.10
CA LEU A 421 22.10 -28.27 0.90
C LEU A 421 23.28 -27.31 0.68
N CYS A 422 23.76 -26.65 1.75
CA CYS A 422 24.91 -25.75 1.67
C CYS A 422 26.17 -26.48 1.18
N VAL A 423 26.48 -27.65 1.73
CA VAL A 423 27.61 -28.50 1.34
C VAL A 423 27.49 -28.99 -0.10
N ARG A 424 26.28 -29.38 -0.54
CA ARG A 424 26.04 -29.82 -1.91
C ARG A 424 26.25 -28.69 -2.91
N TYR A 425 25.65 -27.54 -2.66
CA TYR A 425 25.73 -26.40 -3.59
C TYR A 425 27.10 -25.73 -3.60
N SER A 426 27.79 -25.69 -2.45
CA SER A 426 29.15 -25.15 -2.40
C SER A 426 30.12 -26.01 -3.20
N ALA A 427 30.02 -27.34 -3.13
CA ALA A 427 30.81 -28.25 -3.95
C ALA A 427 30.60 -28.03 -5.45
N GLN A 428 29.33 -27.93 -5.87
CA GLN A 428 28.98 -27.69 -7.27
C GLN A 428 29.49 -26.33 -7.78
N ALA A 429 29.27 -25.25 -7.01
CA ALA A 429 29.77 -23.93 -7.37
C ALA A 429 31.31 -23.86 -7.38
N TYR A 430 31.97 -24.57 -6.47
CA TYR A 430 33.43 -24.67 -6.43
C TYR A 430 34.00 -25.40 -7.65
N ASP A 431 33.35 -26.49 -8.10
CA ASP A 431 33.73 -27.20 -9.31
C ASP A 431 33.58 -26.32 -10.56
N GLU A 432 32.52 -25.51 -10.64
CA GLU A 432 32.35 -24.53 -11.72
C GLU A 432 33.44 -23.47 -11.73
N TRP A 433 33.81 -22.95 -10.56
CA TRP A 433 34.93 -22.03 -10.44
C TRP A 433 36.26 -22.65 -10.86
N LYS A 434 36.56 -23.90 -10.47
CA LYS A 434 37.79 -24.61 -10.90
C LYS A 434 37.86 -24.72 -12.42
N LYS A 435 36.75 -25.00 -13.10
CA LYS A 435 36.69 -25.02 -14.58
C LYS A 435 37.05 -23.65 -15.16
N ILE A 436 36.52 -22.56 -14.61
CA ILE A 436 36.85 -21.18 -15.04
C ILE A 436 38.34 -20.89 -14.82
N LYS A 437 38.85 -21.18 -13.62
CA LYS A 437 40.25 -20.96 -13.24
C LYS A 437 41.23 -21.73 -14.13
N SER A 438 40.90 -22.98 -14.48
CA SER A 438 41.72 -23.79 -15.38
C SER A 438 41.80 -23.22 -16.80
N LYS A 439 40.74 -22.57 -17.30
CA LYS A 439 40.75 -21.89 -18.61
C LYS A 439 41.58 -20.61 -18.60
N LYS A 440 41.55 -19.84 -17.50
CA LYS A 440 42.35 -18.61 -17.32
C LYS A 440 43.86 -18.89 -17.22
N PHE A 441 44.26 -20.10 -16.83
CA PHE A 441 45.67 -20.50 -16.75
C PHE A 441 46.44 -20.37 -18.08
N LEU A 442 45.73 -20.34 -19.23
CA LEU A 442 46.31 -20.19 -20.56
C LEU A 442 46.69 -18.75 -20.93
N PHE A 443 46.22 -17.72 -20.19
CA PHE A 443 46.43 -16.31 -20.51
C PHE A 443 46.78 -15.51 -19.24
N PHE A 444 48.08 -15.31 -18.97
CA PHE A 444 48.71 -14.45 -17.94
C PHE A 444 47.94 -14.16 -16.63
N LYS A 445 48.41 -14.75 -15.51
CA LYS A 445 47.90 -14.58 -14.13
C LYS A 445 48.02 -13.14 -13.62
N LYS A 446 46.91 -12.52 -13.21
CA LYS A 446 46.88 -11.60 -12.07
C LYS A 446 45.99 -12.21 -10.98
N GLN A 447 46.50 -12.24 -9.76
CA GLN A 447 45.79 -12.69 -8.56
C GLN A 447 44.54 -11.82 -8.37
N SER A 448 43.37 -12.44 -8.22
CA SER A 448 42.14 -11.73 -7.85
C SER A 448 41.94 -11.83 -6.34
N HIS A 449 41.45 -10.77 -5.70
CA HIS A 449 40.92 -10.83 -4.32
C HIS A 449 39.81 -11.90 -4.19
N ARG A 450 39.14 -12.23 -5.30
CA ARG A 450 38.03 -13.19 -5.34
C ARG A 450 38.46 -14.63 -5.10
N ASP A 451 39.63 -15.03 -5.57
CA ASP A 451 40.18 -16.36 -5.29
C ASP A 451 40.25 -16.63 -3.77
N ILE A 452 40.78 -15.66 -3.01
CA ILE A 452 40.90 -15.75 -1.54
C ILE A 452 39.51 -15.89 -0.90
N GLN A 453 38.54 -15.10 -1.35
CA GLN A 453 37.17 -15.15 -0.84
C GLN A 453 36.52 -16.52 -1.09
N ILE A 454 36.69 -17.08 -2.30
CA ILE A 454 36.11 -18.36 -2.69
C ILE A 454 36.67 -19.48 -1.82
N TYR A 455 38.00 -19.57 -1.66
CA TYR A 455 38.61 -20.56 -0.77
C TYR A 455 38.13 -20.38 0.68
N ALA A 456 38.12 -19.15 1.18
CA ALA A 456 37.69 -18.86 2.55
C ALA A 456 36.24 -19.29 2.81
N SER A 457 35.33 -19.03 1.86
CA SER A 457 33.92 -19.40 2.02
C SER A 457 33.68 -20.90 1.99
N VAL A 458 34.34 -21.61 1.08
CA VAL A 458 34.20 -23.08 0.99
C VAL A 458 34.80 -23.77 2.21
N LEU A 459 35.99 -23.35 2.66
CA LEU A 459 36.62 -23.86 3.88
C LEU A 459 35.76 -23.56 5.12
N GLY A 460 35.15 -22.36 5.17
CA GLY A 460 34.22 -22.00 6.22
C GLY A 460 33.00 -22.93 6.27
N ILE A 461 32.37 -23.23 5.13
CA ILE A 461 31.22 -24.14 5.06
C ILE A 461 31.60 -25.54 5.56
N TYR A 462 32.68 -26.13 5.01
CA TYR A 462 33.08 -27.49 5.38
C TYR A 462 33.58 -27.59 6.82
N GLY A 463 34.21 -26.52 7.34
CA GLY A 463 34.56 -26.42 8.75
C GLY A 463 33.32 -26.39 9.65
N THR A 464 32.30 -25.57 9.32
CA THR A 464 31.06 -25.49 10.10
C THR A 464 30.31 -26.83 10.19
N VAL A 465 30.34 -27.64 9.14
CA VAL A 465 29.67 -28.96 9.14
C VAL A 465 30.56 -30.12 9.58
N GLY A 466 31.84 -29.88 9.86
CA GLY A 466 32.81 -30.92 10.22
C GLY A 466 33.23 -31.87 9.07
N ASP A 467 33.07 -31.49 7.79
CA ASP A 467 33.47 -32.31 6.63
C ASP A 467 34.98 -32.20 6.38
N CYS A 468 35.75 -32.95 7.18
CA CYS A 468 37.21 -32.94 7.15
C CYS A 468 37.80 -33.33 5.79
N GLY A 469 37.17 -34.26 5.06
CA GLY A 469 37.65 -34.75 3.78
C GLY A 469 37.59 -33.67 2.71
N ARG A 470 36.43 -33.01 2.56
CA ARG A 470 36.29 -31.92 1.59
C ARG A 470 37.09 -30.69 2.01
N PHE A 471 37.16 -30.40 3.31
CA PHE A 471 38.00 -29.33 3.83
C PHE A 471 39.46 -29.51 3.42
N TYR A 472 40.03 -30.70 3.64
CA TYR A 472 41.42 -30.97 3.29
C TYR A 472 41.69 -30.85 1.80
N ASN A 473 40.78 -31.32 0.94
CA ASN A 473 40.93 -31.19 -0.52
C ASN A 473 41.02 -29.73 -0.96
N VAL A 474 40.13 -28.86 -0.45
CA VAL A 474 40.15 -27.42 -0.77
C VAL A 474 41.40 -26.74 -0.21
N TYR A 475 41.85 -27.16 0.98
CA TYR A 475 43.10 -26.66 1.57
C TYR A 475 44.33 -27.04 0.72
N GLN A 476 44.38 -28.27 0.19
CA GLN A 476 45.44 -28.67 -0.74
C GLN A 476 45.40 -27.87 -2.05
N ASP A 477 44.20 -27.59 -2.58
CA ASP A 477 44.04 -26.75 -3.75
C ASP A 477 44.50 -25.30 -3.49
N LEU A 478 44.28 -24.79 -2.27
CA LEU A 478 44.78 -23.47 -1.85
C LEU A 478 46.32 -23.46 -1.76
N LEU A 479 46.95 -24.47 -1.16
CA LEU A 479 48.42 -24.55 -1.07
C LEU A 479 49.10 -24.66 -2.44
N LYS A 480 48.44 -25.30 -3.42
CA LYS A 480 48.91 -25.40 -4.80
C LYS A 480 48.67 -24.13 -5.61
N SER A 481 47.78 -23.26 -5.15
CA SER A 481 47.59 -21.94 -5.74
C SER A 481 48.67 -21.00 -5.21
N ASP A 482 49.38 -20.28 -6.08
CA ASP A 482 50.43 -19.32 -5.69
C ASP A 482 49.86 -18.05 -4.99
N ILE A 483 48.87 -18.22 -4.10
CA ILE A 483 48.13 -17.17 -3.42
C ILE A 483 48.85 -16.81 -2.11
N GLU A 484 49.18 -15.53 -1.95
CA GLU A 484 49.63 -15.00 -0.67
C GLU A 484 48.47 -15.01 0.35
N LEU A 485 48.64 -15.76 1.43
CA LEU A 485 47.64 -15.90 2.49
C LEU A 485 47.69 -14.68 3.43
N GLY A 486 46.61 -13.91 3.47
CA GLY A 486 46.45 -12.82 4.45
C GLY A 486 46.28 -13.33 5.89
N ARG A 487 46.63 -12.51 6.88
CA ARG A 487 46.54 -12.86 8.32
C ARG A 487 45.14 -13.32 8.75
N GLU A 488 44.08 -12.72 8.20
CA GLU A 488 42.70 -13.10 8.53
C GLU A 488 42.36 -14.52 8.08
N LEU A 489 42.77 -14.90 6.86
CA LEU A 489 42.56 -16.24 6.34
C LEU A 489 43.37 -17.26 7.14
N CYS A 490 44.62 -16.93 7.50
CA CYS A 490 45.43 -17.78 8.36
C CYS A 490 44.80 -17.99 9.74
N ALA A 491 44.31 -16.93 10.39
CA ALA A 491 43.65 -17.03 11.69
C ALA A 491 42.35 -17.86 11.64
N ARG A 492 41.58 -17.74 10.55
CA ARG A 492 40.37 -18.56 10.32
C ARG A 492 40.71 -20.03 10.07
N LEU A 493 41.79 -20.30 9.32
CA LEU A 493 42.25 -21.68 9.09
C LEU A 493 42.74 -22.30 10.40
N GLU A 494 43.43 -21.54 11.24
CA GLU A 494 43.83 -21.98 12.58
C GLU A 494 42.63 -22.25 13.48
N SER A 495 41.62 -21.37 13.52
CA SER A 495 40.45 -21.56 14.37
C SER A 495 39.61 -22.78 13.95
N LEU A 496 39.44 -23.01 12.64
CA LEU A 496 38.74 -24.19 12.10
C LEU A 496 39.55 -25.48 12.28
N HIS A 497 40.89 -25.39 12.33
CA HIS A 497 41.77 -26.53 12.56
C HIS A 497 41.85 -26.97 14.02
N ILE A 498 41.66 -26.03 14.97
CA ILE A 498 41.79 -26.28 16.41
C ILE A 498 40.55 -26.99 17.00
N GLN A 499 39.34 -26.77 16.45
CA GLN A 499 38.10 -27.25 17.08
C GLN A 499 37.72 -28.72 16.77
N ASP A 500 37.88 -29.23 15.54
CA ASP A 500 37.08 -30.44 15.13
C ASP A 500 37.83 -31.57 14.40
N CYS A 501 39.16 -31.70 14.50
CA CYS A 501 39.86 -32.75 13.76
C CYS A 501 40.76 -33.64 14.64
N GLU A 502 40.19 -34.73 15.18
CA GLU A 502 40.97 -35.81 15.80
C GLU A 502 41.81 -36.61 14.79
N GLU A 503 41.39 -36.65 13.52
CA GLU A 503 42.03 -37.43 12.45
C GLU A 503 42.88 -36.59 11.46
N CYS A 504 43.15 -35.31 11.74
CA CYS A 504 43.94 -34.51 10.80
C CYS A 504 45.37 -35.07 10.71
N ILE A 505 45.79 -35.50 9.51
CA ILE A 505 47.18 -35.89 9.20
C ILE A 505 48.16 -34.77 9.61
N LEU A 506 47.71 -33.50 9.60
CA LEU A 506 48.51 -32.34 10.04
C LEU A 506 48.74 -32.28 11.56
N ARG A 507 47.85 -32.86 12.39
CA ARG A 507 48.03 -32.99 13.85
C ARG A 507 49.05 -34.07 14.21
N ARG A 508 49.18 -35.12 13.37
CA ARG A 508 50.16 -36.21 13.52
C ARG A 508 51.61 -35.76 13.23
N ASN A 509 51.81 -34.70 12.45
CA ASN A 509 53.15 -34.15 12.16
C ASN A 509 53.60 -33.08 13.19
N ARG A 510 53.42 -33.35 14.49
CA ARG A 510 54.10 -32.58 15.56
C ARG A 510 55.60 -32.80 15.46
N ILE A 511 56.29 -31.98 14.66
CA ILE A 511 57.75 -31.91 14.65
C ILE A 511 58.20 -31.28 15.98
N VAL A 512 59.08 -32.00 16.67
CA VAL A 512 59.67 -31.66 17.97
C VAL A 512 60.39 -30.32 17.91
N LEU A 513 60.02 -29.41 18.81
CA LEU A 513 60.69 -28.12 19.00
C LEU A 513 62.07 -28.31 19.63
N ASN A 514 63.13 -27.90 18.92
CA ASN A 514 64.43 -27.66 19.56
C ASN A 514 64.45 -26.25 20.17
N LYS A 515 64.77 -26.18 21.46
CA LYS A 515 64.81 -24.95 22.26
C LYS A 515 66.08 -24.14 21.94
N SER A 516 65.96 -23.05 21.19
CA SER A 516 66.82 -21.86 21.38
C SER A 516 66.37 -20.66 20.54
N GLY A 517 65.99 -19.56 21.23
CA GLY A 517 66.35 -18.19 20.82
C GLY A 517 65.44 -17.38 19.89
N LYS A 518 64.55 -16.57 20.52
CA LYS A 518 64.08 -15.22 20.10
C LYS A 518 63.33 -15.04 18.76
N ALA A 519 62.01 -15.30 18.79
CA ALA A 519 60.90 -14.50 18.22
C ALA A 519 59.57 -15.25 18.52
N PRO A 520 58.40 -14.60 18.69
CA PRO A 520 57.12 -15.31 18.78
C PRO A 520 56.83 -16.01 17.43
N PRO A 521 56.18 -17.18 17.42
CA PRO A 521 56.26 -18.14 16.33
C PRO A 521 55.54 -17.61 15.08
N VAL A 522 56.32 -17.33 14.03
CA VAL A 522 55.83 -17.24 12.66
C VAL A 522 55.62 -18.67 12.17
N PHE A 523 54.38 -19.02 11.84
CA PHE A 523 53.92 -20.15 11.01
C PHE A 523 54.99 -21.20 10.59
N ASN A 524 55.17 -22.25 11.38
CA ASN A 524 56.04 -23.39 11.00
C ASN A 524 55.39 -24.41 10.03
N PHE A 525 54.21 -24.12 9.48
CA PHE A 525 53.53 -24.99 8.50
C PHE A 525 53.82 -24.64 7.03
N LEU A 526 54.46 -23.50 6.74
CA LEU A 526 54.56 -22.94 5.38
C LEU A 526 55.93 -23.12 4.70
N ASN A 527 56.86 -23.85 5.31
CA ASN A 527 58.05 -24.26 4.56
C ASN A 527 57.66 -25.41 3.63
N LYS A 528 57.46 -25.07 2.35
CA LYS A 528 57.50 -26.03 1.23
C LYS A 528 58.73 -26.94 1.38
N PRO A 529 58.67 -28.23 1.00
CA PRO A 529 59.90 -28.94 0.70
C PRO A 529 60.68 -28.25 -0.43
#